data_AF-A0AB37T348-F1
#
_entry.id   AF-A0AB37T348-F1
#
_cell.length_a   1.000
_cell.length_b   1.000
_cell.length_c   1.000
_cell.angle_alpha   90.00
_cell.angle_beta   90.00
_cell.angle_gamma   90.00
#
_symmetry.space_group_name_H-M   'P 1'
#
loop_
_entity.id
_entity.type
_entity.pdbx_description
1 polymer ?
#
loop_
_entity_poly.entity_id
_entity_poly.type
_entity_poly.pdbx_seq_one_letter_code
_entity_poly.pdbx_strand_id
1 'polypeptide(L)'
;MSETFLPELPQGLWRAGKLELAHGVQQSLQVIRMATVGLGRYLAEVESRGVKDLYGYGRTANWFADVAGLSVGEARAVVNRAIALNPT
;
A
#
# COMPACT_ATOMS: atom_id res chain seq x y z
N MET A 1 -0.63 -8.50 -17.47
CA MET A 1 -0.60 -7.25 -16.70
C MET A 1 -2.00 -7.08 -16.14
N SER A 2 -2.22 -7.29 -14.83
CA SER A 2 -3.52 -7.02 -14.22
C SER A 2 -3.69 -5.51 -14.17
N GLU A 3 -4.66 -4.98 -14.91
CA GLU A 3 -5.08 -3.59 -14.79
C GLU A 3 -5.42 -3.33 -13.33
N THR A 4 -4.70 -2.40 -12.70
CA THR A 4 -5.04 -1.91 -11.37
C THR A 4 -6.37 -1.17 -11.50
N PHE A 5 -7.47 -1.89 -11.28
CA PHE A 5 -8.81 -1.32 -11.26
C PHE A 5 -8.95 -0.51 -9.98
N LEU A 6 -8.48 0.74 -10.00
CA LEU A 6 -8.93 1.72 -9.02
C LEU A 6 -10.42 1.93 -9.33
N PRO A 7 -11.35 1.56 -8.44
CA PRO A 7 -12.75 1.82 -8.68
C PRO A 7 -12.93 3.32 -8.88
N GLU A 8 -13.62 3.72 -9.94
CA GLU A 8 -13.96 5.12 -10.12
C GLU A 8 -14.67 5.63 -8.87
N LEU A 9 -14.23 6.79 -8.35
CA LEU A 9 -14.89 7.42 -7.23
C LEU A 9 -16.34 7.72 -7.64
N PRO A 10 -17.35 7.31 -6.85
CA PRO A 10 -18.74 7.56 -7.21
C PRO A 10 -18.95 9.06 -7.43
N GLN A 11 -19.27 9.45 -8.66
CA GLN A 11 -19.68 10.83 -8.93
C GLN A 11 -20.98 11.10 -8.17
N GLY A 12 -21.03 12.16 -7.37
CA GLY A 12 -22.24 12.52 -6.64
C GLY A 12 -22.41 11.87 -5.27
N LEU A 13 -21.34 11.59 -4.51
CA LEU A 13 -21.42 11.14 -3.10
C LEU A 13 -22.36 11.99 -2.24
N TRP A 14 -22.52 13.28 -2.54
CA TRP A 14 -23.47 14.18 -1.86
C TRP A 14 -24.95 13.85 -2.08
N ARG A 15 -25.27 12.98 -3.06
CA ARG A 15 -26.62 12.46 -3.33
C ARG A 15 -26.84 11.05 -2.80
N ALA A 16 -25.78 10.37 -2.37
CA ALA A 16 -25.85 8.96 -1.97
C ALA A 16 -26.60 8.80 -0.64
N GLY A 17 -27.40 7.74 -0.54
CA GLY A 17 -28.09 7.35 0.69
C GLY A 17 -27.13 6.75 1.73
N LYS A 18 -27.58 6.65 2.99
CA LYS A 18 -26.77 6.10 4.09
C LYS A 18 -26.22 4.69 3.81
N LEU A 19 -27.04 3.83 3.20
CA LEU A 19 -26.65 2.45 2.85
C LEU A 19 -25.62 2.41 1.71
N GLU A 20 -25.78 3.27 0.71
CA GLU A 20 -24.85 3.36 -0.41
C GLU A 20 -23.47 3.85 0.06
N LEU A 21 -23.44 4.84 0.95
CA LEU A 21 -22.21 5.32 1.57
C LEU A 21 -21.53 4.21 2.39
N ALA A 22 -22.29 3.44 3.17
CA ALA A 22 -21.75 2.33 3.96
C ALA A 22 -21.15 1.22 3.06
N HIS A 23 -21.85 0.85 1.98
CA HIS A 23 -21.34 -0.10 1.00
C HIS A 23 -20.08 0.42 0.29
N GLY A 24 -20.06 1.70 -0.08
CA GLY A 24 -18.89 2.34 -0.68
C GLY A 24 -17.65 2.21 0.22
N VAL A 25 -17.79 2.49 1.51
CA VAL A 25 -16.70 2.32 2.48
C VAL A 25 -16.24 0.86 2.55
N GLN A 26 -17.15 -0.11 2.62
CA GLN A 26 -16.79 -1.53 2.63
C GLN A 26 -16.00 -1.94 1.39
N GLN A 27 -16.44 -1.52 0.21
CA GLN A 27 -15.76 -1.81 -1.06
C GLN A 27 -14.37 -1.19 -1.11
N SER A 28 -14.24 0.09 -0.73
CA SER A 28 -12.93 0.76 -0.67
C SER A 28 -11.98 0.08 0.31
N LEU A 29 -12.47 -0.35 1.48
CA LEU A 29 -11.65 -1.07 2.46
C LEU A 29 -11.17 -2.43 1.93
N GLN A 30 -11.98 -3.12 1.13
CA GLN A 30 -11.57 -4.37 0.47
C GLN A 30 -10.45 -4.11 -0.54
N VAL A 31 -10.57 -3.07 -1.37
CA VAL A 31 -9.54 -2.65 -2.33
C VAL A 31 -8.25 -2.26 -1.62
N ILE A 32 -8.34 -1.41 -0.59
CA ILE A 32 -7.18 -0.99 0.22
C ILE A 32 -6.48 -2.21 0.82
N ARG A 33 -7.22 -3.19 1.34
CA ARG A 33 -6.66 -4.42 1.90
C ARG A 33 -5.88 -5.21 0.86
N MET A 34 -6.47 -5.44 -0.31
CA MET A 34 -5.80 -6.18 -1.40
C MET A 34 -4.55 -5.45 -1.89
N ALA A 35 -4.63 -4.13 -2.08
CA ALA A 35 -3.50 -3.31 -2.50
C ALA A 35 -2.37 -3.33 -1.45
N THR A 36 -2.71 -3.24 -0.16
CA THR A 36 -1.74 -3.30 0.95
C THR A 36 -1.03 -4.65 1.01
N VAL A 37 -1.76 -5.76 0.78
CA VAL A 37 -1.16 -7.10 0.72
C VAL A 37 -0.20 -7.20 -0.47
N GLY A 38 -0.60 -6.71 -1.64
CA GLY A 38 0.25 -6.68 -2.83
C GLY A 38 1.53 -5.85 -2.61
N LEU A 39 1.39 -4.65 -2.06
CA LEU A 39 2.52 -3.79 -1.69
C LEU A 39 3.47 -4.50 -0.71
N GLY A 40 2.93 -5.18 0.31
CA GLY A 40 3.73 -5.90 1.29
C GLY A 40 4.65 -6.96 0.66
N ARG A 41 4.17 -7.69 -0.35
CA ARG A 41 5.00 -8.67 -1.08
C ARG A 41 6.16 -7.99 -1.81
N TYR A 42 5.92 -6.87 -2.49
CA TYR A 42 6.99 -6.13 -3.15
C TYR A 42 8.00 -5.55 -2.16
N LEU A 43 7.54 -5.01 -1.02
CA LEU A 43 8.44 -4.47 0.00
C LEU A 43 9.33 -5.56 0.62
N ALA A 44 8.81 -6.78 0.84
CA ALA A 44 9.61 -7.90 1.30
C ALA A 44 10.68 -8.31 0.26
N GLU A 45 10.31 -8.39 -1.01
CA GLU A 45 11.26 -8.67 -2.11
C GLU A 45 12.31 -7.57 -2.31
N VAL A 46 11.94 -6.30 -2.12
CA VAL A 46 12.88 -5.17 -2.14
C VAL A 46 13.91 -5.29 -1.02
N GLU A 47 13.47 -5.66 0.18
CA GLU A 47 14.37 -5.89 1.31
C GLU A 47 15.30 -7.08 1.03
N SER A 48 14.75 -8.23 0.64
CA SER A 48 15.52 -9.47 0.45
C SER A 48 16.53 -9.39 -0.69
N ARG A 49 16.19 -8.69 -1.78
CA ARG A 49 17.05 -8.55 -2.97
C ARG A 49 17.94 -7.32 -2.94
N GLY A 50 17.80 -6.45 -1.95
CA GLY A 50 18.65 -5.26 -1.85
C GLY A 50 18.33 -4.14 -2.85
N VAL A 51 17.11 -4.05 -3.40
CA VAL A 51 16.76 -3.04 -4.43
C VAL A 51 16.98 -1.61 -3.93
N LYS A 52 16.69 -1.34 -2.66
CA LYS A 52 16.98 -0.06 -1.98
C LYS A 52 18.44 0.40 -2.08
N ASP A 53 19.39 -0.51 -2.28
CA ASP A 53 20.82 -0.20 -2.34
C ASP A 53 21.23 0.36 -3.69
N LEU A 54 20.50 0.05 -4.77
CA LEU A 54 20.73 0.63 -6.10
C LEU A 54 20.62 2.16 -6.09
N TYR A 55 19.86 2.70 -5.14
CA TYR A 55 19.62 4.12 -4.97
C TYR A 55 20.30 4.69 -3.71
N GLY A 56 21.13 3.91 -3.02
CA GLY A 56 21.92 4.38 -1.88
C GLY A 56 21.16 4.57 -0.56
N TYR A 57 19.92 4.09 -0.41
CA TYR A 57 19.15 4.30 0.84
C TYR A 57 19.61 3.41 2.01
N GLY A 58 20.22 2.25 1.72
CA GLY A 58 20.71 1.26 2.70
C GLY A 58 19.63 0.53 3.51
N ARG A 59 18.44 1.11 3.67
CA ARG A 59 17.28 0.54 4.37
C ARG A 59 16.03 0.70 3.54
N THR A 60 15.23 -0.36 3.41
CA THR A 60 13.98 -0.32 2.62
C THR A 60 12.99 0.69 3.17
N ALA A 61 12.95 0.90 4.49
CA ALA A 61 12.10 1.94 5.10
C ALA A 61 12.46 3.35 4.66
N ASN A 62 13.74 3.66 4.43
CA ASN A 62 14.17 4.98 3.95
C ASN A 62 13.76 5.20 2.50
N TRP A 63 13.99 4.19 1.65
CA TRP A 63 13.58 4.21 0.26
C TRP A 63 12.06 4.34 0.12
N PHE A 64 11.31 3.53 0.87
CA PHE A 64 9.85 3.56 0.83
C PHE A 64 9.28 4.89 1.37
N ALA A 65 9.88 5.46 2.42
CA ALA A 65 9.49 6.76 2.94
C ALA A 65 9.57 7.85 1.87
N ASP A 66 10.67 7.87 1.11
CA ASP A 66 10.87 8.86 0.04
C ASP A 66 9.89 8.66 -1.12
N VAL A 67 9.77 7.43 -1.64
CA VAL A 67 8.88 7.12 -2.77
C VAL A 67 7.41 7.38 -2.43
N ALA A 68 6.99 7.11 -1.20
CA ALA A 68 5.60 7.25 -0.77
C ALA A 68 5.28 8.61 -0.11
N GLY A 69 6.28 9.49 0.06
CA GLY A 69 6.10 10.77 0.76
C GLY A 69 5.68 10.61 2.23
N LEU A 70 6.20 9.59 2.92
CA LEU A 70 5.88 9.27 4.31
C LEU A 70 7.01 9.68 5.25
N SER A 71 6.71 9.82 6.54
CA SER A 71 7.78 9.82 7.54
C SER A 71 8.46 8.45 7.59
N VAL A 72 9.74 8.44 7.99
CA VAL A 72 10.50 7.18 8.15
C VAL A 72 9.85 6.27 9.20
N GLY A 73 9.20 6.83 10.22
CA GLY A 73 8.49 6.05 11.25
C GLY A 73 7.30 5.28 10.68
N GLU A 74 6.46 5.94 9.89
CA GLU A 74 5.32 5.31 9.20
C GLU A 74 5.79 4.25 8.20
N ALA A 75 6.78 4.59 7.38
CA ALA A 75 7.35 3.67 6.40
C ALA A 75 7.94 2.42 7.07
N ARG A 76 8.65 2.59 8.19
CA ARG A 76 9.25 1.48 8.93
C ARG A 76 8.20 0.53 9.50
N ALA A 77 7.10 1.05 10.03
CA ALA A 77 6.01 0.20 10.53
C ALA A 77 5.42 -0.66 9.40
N VAL A 78 5.21 -0.06 8.22
CA VAL A 78 4.71 -0.77 7.03
C VAL A 78 5.69 -1.83 6.55
N VAL A 79 6.97 -1.48 6.40
CA VAL A 79 8.03 -2.39 5.91
C VAL A 79 8.25 -3.55 6.88
N ASN A 80 8.33 -3.29 8.19
CA ASN A 80 8.49 -4.36 9.18
C ASN A 80 7.33 -5.35 9.14
N ARG A 81 6.09 -4.84 9.02
CA ARG A 81 4.91 -5.70 8.86
C ARG A 81 4.96 -6.50 7.56
N ALA A 82 5.38 -5.87 6.47
CA ALA A 82 5.51 -6.52 5.17
C ALA A 82 6.48 -7.71 5.23
N ILE A 83 7.67 -7.52 5.80
CA ILE A 83 8.69 -8.57 5.97
C ILE A 83 8.17 -9.69 6.88
N ALA A 84 7.54 -9.33 8.01
CA ALA A 84 7.02 -10.33 8.95
C ALA A 84 5.93 -11.23 8.36
N LEU A 85 5.11 -10.68 7.44
CA LEU A 85 3.98 -11.41 6.83
C LEU A 85 4.35 -12.11 5.52
N ASN A 86 5.51 -11.82 4.93
CA ASN A 86 5.97 -12.39 3.66
C ASN A 86 7.43 -12.83 3.81
N PRO A 87 7.69 -13.99 4.45
CA PRO A 87 9.04 -14.55 4.49
C PRO A 87 9.50 -14.90 3.08
N THR A 88 10.70 -14.46 2.71
CA THR A 88 11.33 -14.63 1.39
C THR A 88 12.69 -15.27 1.52
#